data_AF-A0A2N1JHF3-F1
#
_entry.id   AF-A0A2N1JHF3-F1
#
_cell.length_a   1.000
_cell.length_b   1.000
_cell.length_c   1.000
_cell.angle_alpha   90.00
_cell.angle_beta   90.00
_cell.angle_gamma   90.00
#
_symmetry.space_group_name_H-M   'P 1'
#
loop_
_entity.id
_entity.type
_entity.pdbx_description
1 polymer ?
#
loop_
_entity_poly.entity_id
_entity_poly.type
_entity_poly.pdbx_seq_one_letter_code
_entity_poly.pdbx_strand_id
1 'polypeptide(L)'
;MLSSILNLEALAAYDLTHVQYSIADPWGPTWALITLMPVFMLAVYFGVLLQRRELTYANALVGQFALIITGLTCYSRVYLMYHTLEQVYVGCSIGIAMGAMYYMLTERMPRRAKHDSLLMHFRKFLYTNYFARMLCLRDSWTVYPDGPIEIEYSQWLTNFQAWTKPPACTALQGSANAHLSLMLDALAQADLCIAVPTAFSVGCVIAADAAQMRNPSMDLDVIEALAPYSLFTGYSRELPGNTHAEECALEKLARYAASTPDAQSKLAREKSSKRTPLSLFMYTTMEPCSERLSGNAPCVDRIVRFNEARHVTSAAWLAKGTGLENSSCGALKPSMCDGSLRPITVVLVVQGVREPQDFVQCQGQRVLRGNGVDVISATPRALPATLGLKLPPLTSISMRVSEGINWLEDACLRMAKKGHKT
;
A
#
# COMPACT_ATOMS: atom_id res chain seq x y z
N MET A 1 -19.94 -13.99 78.05
CA MET A 1 -18.61 -14.43 77.58
C MET A 1 -18.70 -15.55 76.53
N LEU A 2 -19.71 -15.59 75.64
CA LEU A 2 -19.78 -16.56 74.52
C LEU A 2 -20.86 -16.26 73.46
N SER A 3 -21.26 -14.99 73.26
CA SER A 3 -22.27 -14.61 72.25
C SER A 3 -21.83 -13.49 71.30
N SER A 4 -20.57 -13.05 71.39
CA SER A 4 -20.00 -12.03 70.48
C SER A 4 -18.97 -12.61 69.49
N ILE A 5 -18.94 -13.93 69.29
CA ILE A 5 -17.85 -14.62 68.55
C ILE A 5 -18.33 -15.31 67.25
N LEU A 6 -19.59 -15.14 66.83
CA LEU A 6 -20.06 -15.65 65.53
C LEU A 6 -20.73 -14.53 64.72
N ASN A 7 -19.95 -13.51 64.35
CA ASN A 7 -20.22 -12.84 63.08
C ASN A 7 -19.85 -13.85 61.98
N LEU A 8 -20.79 -14.74 61.65
CA LEU A 8 -20.80 -15.39 60.34
C LEU A 8 -21.00 -14.26 59.34
N GLU A 9 -19.91 -13.67 58.86
CA GLU A 9 -19.99 -12.77 57.71
C GLU A 9 -20.74 -13.53 56.62
N ALA A 10 -21.87 -12.97 56.18
CA ALA A 10 -22.64 -13.56 55.11
C ALA A 10 -21.76 -13.53 53.86
N LEU A 11 -21.32 -14.71 53.43
CA LEU A 11 -20.50 -14.90 52.23
C LEU A 11 -21.42 -15.07 51.03
N ALA A 12 -21.16 -14.32 49.97
CA ALA A 12 -21.69 -14.61 48.65
C ALA A 12 -20.65 -15.41 47.85
N ALA A 13 -21.11 -16.26 46.93
CA ALA A 13 -20.25 -17.02 46.04
C ALA A 13 -20.50 -16.59 44.59
N TYR A 14 -19.43 -16.50 43.80
CA TYR A 14 -19.55 -16.34 42.36
C TYR A 14 -19.81 -17.71 41.71
N ASP A 15 -21.01 -17.93 41.17
CA ASP A 15 -21.50 -19.28 40.78
C ASP A 15 -20.62 -20.03 39.77
N LEU A 16 -19.90 -19.32 38.90
CA LEU A 16 -19.11 -19.96 37.84
C LEU A 16 -17.81 -20.59 38.35
N THR A 17 -17.22 -20.05 39.41
CA THR A 17 -15.89 -20.42 39.91
C THR A 17 -15.84 -20.67 41.42
N HIS A 18 -16.98 -20.54 42.09
CA HIS A 18 -17.17 -20.69 43.53
C HIS A 18 -16.18 -19.86 44.38
N VAL A 19 -15.76 -18.69 43.88
CA VAL A 19 -14.98 -17.75 44.67
C VAL A 19 -15.90 -17.08 45.68
N GLN A 20 -15.61 -17.26 46.97
CA GLN A 20 -16.40 -16.69 48.06
C GLN A 20 -15.85 -15.31 48.45
N TYR A 21 -16.77 -14.38 48.72
CA TYR A 21 -16.44 -13.04 49.20
C TYR A 21 -17.47 -12.56 50.22
N SER A 22 -17.05 -11.66 51.10
CA SER A 22 -17.93 -11.08 52.12
C SER A 22 -18.91 -10.12 51.47
N ILE A 23 -20.21 -10.26 51.78
CA ILE A 23 -21.26 -9.33 51.30
C ILE A 23 -21.05 -7.93 51.88
N ALA A 24 -20.36 -7.82 53.03
CA ALA A 24 -20.03 -6.56 53.66
C ALA A 24 -18.88 -5.80 52.96
N ASP A 25 -18.10 -6.46 52.08
CA ASP A 25 -17.06 -5.82 51.29
C ASP A 25 -17.64 -5.27 49.97
N PRO A 26 -17.71 -3.94 49.77
CA PRO A 26 -18.20 -3.33 48.54
C PRO A 26 -17.41 -3.76 47.29
N TRP A 27 -16.15 -4.17 47.47
CA TRP A 27 -15.26 -4.59 46.38
C TRP A 27 -15.19 -6.11 46.20
N GLY A 28 -15.84 -6.89 47.07
CA GLY A 28 -15.80 -8.35 47.08
C GLY A 28 -16.12 -8.99 45.71
N PRO A 29 -17.20 -8.58 45.01
CA PRO A 29 -17.51 -9.08 43.66
C PRO A 29 -16.40 -8.78 42.64
N THR A 30 -15.80 -7.59 42.72
CA THR A 30 -14.72 -7.15 41.82
C THR A 30 -13.46 -7.97 42.07
N TRP A 31 -13.08 -8.19 43.34
CA TRP A 31 -11.94 -9.04 43.69
C TRP A 31 -12.15 -10.47 43.25
N ALA A 32 -13.36 -11.02 43.42
CA ALA A 32 -13.71 -12.35 42.95
C ALA A 32 -13.49 -12.49 41.43
N LEU A 33 -13.88 -11.50 40.62
CA LEU A 33 -13.59 -11.47 39.18
C LEU A 33 -12.10 -11.35 38.87
N ILE A 34 -11.34 -10.55 39.63
CA ILE A 34 -9.90 -10.39 39.43
C ILE A 34 -9.16 -11.73 39.64
N THR A 35 -9.64 -12.60 40.53
CA THR A 35 -9.03 -13.94 40.72
C THR A 35 -9.08 -14.82 39.47
N LEU A 36 -9.94 -14.50 38.49
CA LEU A 36 -10.05 -15.20 37.21
C LEU A 36 -9.07 -14.70 36.14
N MET A 37 -8.40 -13.57 36.38
CA MET A 37 -7.44 -12.99 35.45
C MET A 37 -6.34 -13.96 34.98
N PRO A 38 -5.77 -14.86 35.81
CA PRO A 38 -4.75 -15.79 35.34
C PRO A 38 -5.25 -16.75 34.25
N VAL A 39 -6.47 -17.29 34.42
CA VAL A 39 -7.09 -18.21 33.43
C VAL A 39 -7.46 -17.44 32.16
N PHE A 40 -8.01 -16.23 32.32
CA PHE A 40 -8.33 -15.35 31.19
C PHE A 40 -7.07 -14.99 30.38
N MET A 41 -6.01 -14.56 31.05
CA MET A 41 -4.74 -14.21 30.38
C MET A 41 -4.15 -15.41 29.65
N LEU A 42 -4.20 -16.62 30.22
CA LEU A 42 -3.74 -17.83 29.55
C LEU A 42 -4.49 -18.08 28.23
N ALA A 43 -5.81 -17.93 28.23
CA ALA A 43 -6.63 -18.07 27.02
C ALA A 43 -6.30 -16.99 25.97
N VAL A 44 -6.04 -15.74 26.40
CA VAL A 44 -5.62 -14.65 25.51
C VAL A 44 -4.28 -14.95 24.86
N TYR A 45 -3.26 -15.34 25.64
CA TYR A 45 -1.95 -15.70 25.09
C TYR A 45 -2.05 -16.87 24.12
N PHE A 46 -2.84 -17.90 24.44
CA PHE A 46 -3.03 -19.05 23.56
C PHE A 46 -3.74 -18.65 22.25
N GLY A 47 -4.79 -17.83 22.32
CA GLY A 47 -5.50 -17.34 21.14
C GLY A 47 -4.60 -16.50 20.23
N VAL A 48 -3.84 -15.56 20.79
CA VAL A 48 -2.89 -14.72 20.01
C VAL A 48 -1.75 -15.57 19.44
N LEU A 49 -1.22 -16.52 20.20
CA LEU A 49 -0.17 -17.43 19.72
C LEU A 49 -0.66 -18.30 18.56
N LEU A 50 -1.89 -18.83 18.62
CA LEU A 50 -2.47 -19.60 17.51
C LEU A 50 -2.70 -18.75 16.26
N GLN A 51 -3.17 -17.51 16.44
CA GLN A 51 -3.47 -16.60 15.32
C GLN A 51 -2.22 -16.04 14.66
N ARG A 52 -1.23 -15.61 15.46
CA ARG A 52 -0.03 -14.90 14.98
C ARG A 52 1.15 -15.84 14.75
N ARG A 53 1.22 -16.97 15.47
CA ARG A 53 2.32 -17.96 15.43
C ARG A 53 3.70 -17.35 15.69
N GLU A 54 3.75 -16.28 16.48
CA GLU A 54 4.99 -15.59 16.83
C GLU A 54 5.49 -16.02 18.22
N LEU A 55 6.77 -16.41 18.29
CA LEU A 55 7.44 -16.84 19.53
C LEU A 55 7.50 -15.75 20.61
N THR A 56 7.34 -14.48 20.24
CA THR A 56 7.32 -13.33 21.17
C THR A 56 6.24 -13.50 22.25
N TYR A 57 5.05 -13.97 21.87
CA TYR A 57 3.94 -14.16 22.80
C TYR A 57 4.18 -15.36 23.74
N ALA A 58 4.84 -16.40 23.26
CA ALA A 58 5.25 -17.53 24.08
C ALA A 58 6.31 -17.09 25.12
N ASN A 59 7.29 -16.30 24.70
CA ASN A 59 8.31 -15.76 25.61
C ASN A 59 7.72 -14.83 26.68
N ALA A 60 6.74 -13.99 26.32
CA ALA A 60 6.03 -13.13 27.27
C ALA A 60 5.26 -13.95 28.31
N LEU A 61 4.57 -15.02 27.90
CA LEU A 61 3.87 -15.94 28.80
C LEU A 61 4.84 -16.62 29.79
N VAL A 62 5.97 -17.13 29.30
CA VAL A 62 7.02 -17.74 30.16
C VAL A 62 7.55 -16.73 31.18
N GLY A 63 7.82 -15.50 30.75
CA GLY A 63 8.24 -14.42 31.65
C GLY A 63 7.22 -14.10 32.74
N GLN A 64 5.92 -14.11 32.40
CA GLN A 64 4.84 -13.89 33.36
C GLN A 64 4.76 -15.02 34.40
N PHE A 65 4.88 -16.29 34.00
CA PHE A 65 4.95 -17.41 34.94
C PHE A 65 6.16 -17.30 35.88
N ALA A 66 7.33 -16.95 35.36
CA ALA A 66 8.53 -16.77 36.17
C ALA A 66 8.35 -15.67 37.24
N LEU A 67 7.69 -14.55 36.91
CA LEU A 67 7.37 -13.50 37.87
C LEU A 67 6.41 -13.97 38.97
N ILE A 68 5.36 -14.70 38.60
CA ILE A 68 4.40 -15.25 39.58
C ILE A 68 5.11 -16.22 40.54
N ILE A 69 5.91 -17.15 40.01
CA ILE A 69 6.68 -18.11 40.81
C ILE A 69 7.66 -17.37 41.74
N THR A 70 8.29 -16.31 41.24
CA THR A 70 9.18 -15.46 42.06
C THR A 70 8.41 -14.81 43.22
N GLY A 71 7.24 -14.22 42.94
CA GLY A 71 6.38 -13.63 43.96
C GLY A 71 5.91 -14.63 45.01
N LEU A 72 5.47 -15.82 44.59
CA LEU A 72 5.09 -16.92 45.49
C LEU A 72 6.27 -17.40 46.33
N THR A 73 7.46 -17.45 45.76
CA THR A 73 8.69 -17.80 46.49
C THR A 73 8.99 -16.75 47.55
N CYS A 74 8.94 -15.46 47.21
CA CYS A 74 9.12 -14.37 48.17
C CYS A 74 8.09 -14.43 49.30
N TYR A 75 6.80 -14.62 48.97
CA TYR A 75 5.73 -14.78 49.95
C TYR A 75 6.00 -15.96 50.89
N SER A 76 6.31 -17.14 50.33
CA SER A 76 6.59 -18.35 51.11
C SER A 76 7.76 -18.17 52.06
N ARG A 77 8.83 -17.49 51.64
CA ARG A 77 10.02 -17.24 52.47
C ARG A 77 9.75 -16.31 53.65
N VAL A 78 8.90 -15.31 53.47
CA VAL A 78 8.45 -14.41 54.56
C VAL A 78 7.46 -15.13 55.47
N TYR A 79 6.47 -15.82 54.90
CA TYR A 79 5.43 -16.53 55.65
C TYR A 79 6.01 -17.61 56.57
N LEU A 80 7.00 -18.36 56.08
CA LEU A 80 7.71 -19.40 56.84
C LEU A 80 8.82 -18.83 57.74
N MET A 81 8.92 -17.51 57.87
CA MET A 81 9.89 -16.81 58.72
C MET A 81 11.36 -17.11 58.40
N TYR A 82 11.67 -17.56 57.18
CA TYR A 82 13.04 -17.78 56.74
C TYR A 82 13.75 -16.47 56.36
N HIS A 83 13.00 -15.44 55.95
CA HIS A 83 13.54 -14.15 55.50
C HIS A 83 12.70 -12.98 56.01
N THR A 84 13.35 -11.85 56.26
CA THR A 84 12.67 -10.56 56.53
C THR A 84 12.28 -9.86 55.22
N LEU A 85 11.37 -8.89 55.31
CA LEU A 85 10.99 -8.06 54.15
C LEU A 85 12.20 -7.33 53.55
N GLU A 86 13.09 -6.82 54.39
CA GLU A 86 14.33 -6.15 53.96
C GLU A 86 15.22 -7.08 53.14
N GLN A 87 15.40 -8.33 53.57
CA GLN A 87 16.18 -9.32 52.84
C GLN A 87 15.57 -9.67 51.47
N VAL A 88 14.24 -9.76 51.40
CA VAL A 88 13.53 -9.97 50.13
C VAL A 88 13.73 -8.78 49.19
N TYR A 89 13.64 -7.53 49.67
CA TYR A 89 13.90 -6.35 48.84
C TYR A 89 15.33 -6.32 48.29
N VAL A 90 16.33 -6.68 49.12
CA VAL A 90 17.72 -6.78 48.68
C VAL A 90 17.87 -7.85 47.59
N GLY A 91 17.28 -9.04 47.80
CA GLY A 91 17.29 -10.13 46.82
C GLY A 91 16.66 -9.74 45.49
N CYS A 92 15.49 -9.10 45.51
CA CYS A 92 14.82 -8.58 44.31
C CYS A 92 15.69 -7.54 43.59
N SER A 93 16.33 -6.63 44.34
CA SER A 93 17.19 -5.58 43.77
C SER A 93 18.42 -6.16 43.08
N ILE A 94 19.07 -7.16 43.70
CA ILE A 94 20.18 -7.89 43.10
C ILE A 94 19.72 -8.62 41.83
N GLY A 95 18.55 -9.26 41.87
CA GLY A 95 17.96 -9.94 40.71
C GLY A 95 17.73 -8.98 39.53
N ILE A 96 17.17 -7.80 39.78
CA ILE A 96 16.99 -6.75 38.76
C ILE A 96 18.35 -6.31 38.19
N ALA A 97 19.35 -6.07 39.04
CA ALA A 97 20.67 -5.67 38.61
C ALA A 97 21.36 -6.75 37.74
N MET A 98 21.25 -8.03 38.13
CA MET A 98 21.76 -9.15 37.35
C MET A 98 21.02 -9.30 36.01
N GLY A 99 19.70 -9.14 36.00
CA GLY A 99 18.90 -9.14 34.77
C GLY A 99 19.29 -8.00 33.82
N ALA A 100 19.49 -6.80 34.35
CA ALA A 100 19.98 -5.66 33.58
C ALA A 100 21.40 -5.93 33.03
N MET A 101 22.28 -6.49 33.84
CA MET A 101 23.64 -6.87 33.41
C MET A 101 23.61 -7.95 32.31
N TYR A 102 22.75 -8.96 32.45
CA TYR A 102 22.53 -9.96 31.41
C TYR A 102 22.08 -9.30 30.10
N TYR A 103 21.06 -8.44 30.13
CA TYR A 103 20.61 -7.67 28.96
C TYR A 103 21.74 -6.82 28.35
N MET A 104 22.55 -6.18 29.18
CA MET A 104 23.70 -5.41 28.71
C MET A 104 24.71 -6.29 27.97
N LEU A 105 25.00 -7.48 28.50
CA LEU A 105 25.93 -8.46 27.94
C LEU A 105 25.40 -9.14 26.67
N THR A 106 24.14 -9.57 26.67
CA THR A 106 23.58 -10.39 25.61
C THR A 106 22.88 -9.60 24.53
N GLU A 107 22.47 -8.35 24.80
CA GLU A 107 21.78 -7.53 23.80
C GLU A 107 22.46 -6.19 23.54
N ARG A 108 22.89 -5.45 24.57
CA ARG A 108 23.43 -4.09 24.34
C ARG A 108 24.87 -4.06 23.81
N MET A 109 25.75 -4.92 24.32
CA MET A 109 27.14 -4.98 23.85
C MET A 109 27.27 -5.58 22.45
N PRO A 110 26.61 -6.69 22.09
CA PRO A 110 26.61 -7.18 20.71
C PRO A 110 26.13 -6.15 19.69
N ARG A 111 25.16 -5.28 20.05
CA ARG A 111 24.70 -4.15 19.19
C ARG A 111 25.79 -3.16 18.82
N ARG A 112 26.79 -2.97 19.70
CA ARG A 112 27.91 -2.04 19.48
C ARG A 112 29.19 -2.75 19.05
N ALA A 113 29.17 -4.08 19.01
CA ALA A 113 30.31 -4.86 18.58
C ALA A 113 30.50 -4.67 17.07
N LYS A 114 31.77 -4.52 16.64
CA LYS A 114 32.07 -4.50 15.21
C LYS A 114 31.60 -5.80 14.58
N HIS A 115 31.12 -5.71 13.34
CA HIS A 115 30.58 -6.84 12.58
C HIS A 115 31.56 -8.03 12.48
N ASP A 116 32.86 -7.77 12.61
CA ASP A 116 33.95 -8.75 12.53
C ASP A 116 34.40 -9.33 13.90
N SER A 117 33.67 -9.03 14.98
CA SER A 117 34.02 -9.54 16.32
C SER A 117 33.74 -11.04 16.47
N LEU A 118 34.51 -11.73 17.32
CA LEU A 118 34.31 -13.15 17.65
C LEU A 118 32.88 -13.43 18.18
N LEU A 119 32.31 -12.49 18.93
CA LEU A 119 30.95 -12.55 19.45
C LEU A 119 29.89 -12.64 18.33
N MET A 120 30.05 -11.83 17.28
CA MET A 120 29.12 -11.83 16.13
C MET A 120 29.27 -13.08 15.27
N HIS A 121 30.50 -13.58 15.11
CA HIS A 121 30.75 -14.86 14.44
C HIS A 121 30.08 -16.03 15.17
N PHE A 122 30.16 -16.06 16.49
CA PHE A 122 29.51 -17.08 17.31
C PHE A 122 27.97 -16.98 17.23
N ARG A 123 27.38 -15.78 17.32
CA ARG A 123 25.93 -15.60 17.10
C ARG A 123 25.50 -16.06 15.72
N LYS A 124 26.25 -15.70 14.67
CA LYS A 124 25.96 -16.14 13.29
C LYS A 124 26.01 -17.67 13.18
N PHE A 125 26.98 -18.33 13.82
CA PHE A 125 27.05 -19.79 13.87
C PHE A 125 25.83 -20.40 14.59
N LEU A 126 25.42 -19.85 15.73
CA LEU A 126 24.23 -20.28 16.47
C LEU A 126 22.95 -20.23 15.62
N TYR A 127 22.71 -19.11 14.92
CA TYR A 127 21.48 -18.91 14.16
C TYR A 127 21.49 -19.52 12.74
N THR A 128 22.66 -19.88 12.20
CA THR A 128 22.74 -20.52 10.87
C THR A 128 22.83 -22.05 10.91
N ASN A 129 22.98 -22.66 12.08
CA ASN A 129 22.97 -24.13 12.25
C ASN A 129 21.63 -24.75 11.80
N TYR A 130 21.71 -25.97 11.25
CA TYR A 130 20.59 -26.82 10.87
C TYR A 130 19.44 -26.82 11.90
N PHE A 131 19.73 -27.03 13.19
CA PHE A 131 18.69 -27.08 14.22
C PHE A 131 18.00 -25.73 14.42
N ALA A 132 18.75 -24.62 14.38
CA ALA A 132 18.17 -23.28 14.50
C ALA A 132 17.28 -22.94 13.30
N ARG A 133 17.67 -23.37 12.09
CA ARG A 133 16.86 -23.22 10.88
C ARG A 133 15.60 -24.10 10.91
N MET A 134 15.71 -25.33 11.43
CA MET A 134 14.57 -26.25 11.58
C MET A 134 13.53 -25.70 12.56
N LEU A 135 13.98 -25.04 13.64
CA LEU A 135 13.13 -24.39 14.63
C LEU A 135 12.69 -22.97 14.25
N CYS A 136 13.06 -22.50 13.05
CA CYS A 136 12.80 -21.15 12.56
C CYS A 136 13.25 -20.05 13.56
N LEU A 137 14.35 -20.28 14.28
CA LEU A 137 14.87 -19.31 15.25
C LEU A 137 15.41 -18.08 14.50
N ARG A 138 14.77 -16.94 14.71
CA ARG A 138 15.13 -15.67 14.10
C ARG A 138 15.45 -14.65 15.18
N ASP A 139 16.61 -14.02 15.07
CA ASP A 139 16.96 -12.82 15.83
C ASP A 139 16.93 -11.61 14.90
N SER A 140 15.76 -10.99 14.78
CA SER A 140 15.54 -9.84 13.90
C SER A 140 16.40 -8.62 14.27
N TRP A 141 16.86 -8.52 15.51
CA TRP A 141 17.64 -7.38 16.00
C TRP A 141 19.08 -7.39 15.50
N THR A 142 19.57 -8.51 14.97
CA THR A 142 20.90 -8.59 14.32
C THR A 142 20.95 -7.97 12.94
N VAL A 143 19.81 -7.89 12.24
CA VAL A 143 19.70 -7.41 10.86
C VAL A 143 19.18 -5.97 10.80
N TYR A 144 18.31 -5.59 11.75
CA TYR A 144 17.69 -4.26 11.81
C TYR A 144 18.19 -3.50 13.06
N PRO A 145 19.07 -2.49 12.90
CA PRO A 145 19.64 -1.73 14.02
C PRO A 145 18.59 -1.04 14.90
N ASP A 146 17.49 -0.60 14.28
CA ASP A 146 16.35 0.08 14.92
C ASP A 146 15.25 -0.90 15.38
N GLY A 147 15.46 -2.20 15.16
CA GLY A 147 14.49 -3.25 15.46
C GLY A 147 13.42 -3.42 14.37
N PRO A 148 12.86 -4.64 14.23
CA PRO A 148 11.83 -4.92 13.22
C PRO A 148 10.54 -4.12 13.47
N ILE A 149 10.23 -3.84 14.74
CA ILE A 149 8.97 -3.18 15.13
C ILE A 149 8.93 -1.73 14.66
N GLU A 150 10.05 -1.00 14.65
CA GLU A 150 10.04 0.41 14.26
C GLU A 150 9.83 0.57 12.74
N ILE A 151 10.38 -0.34 11.94
CA ILE A 151 10.15 -0.39 10.48
C ILE A 151 8.71 -0.83 10.20
N GLU A 152 8.23 -1.90 10.84
CA GLU A 152 6.85 -2.39 10.69
C GLU A 152 5.84 -1.35 11.15
N TYR A 153 6.11 -0.65 12.26
CA TYR A 153 5.28 0.45 12.76
C TYR A 153 5.31 1.65 11.83
N SER A 154 6.48 2.04 11.29
CA SER A 154 6.58 3.16 10.35
C SER A 154 5.86 2.85 9.04
N GLN A 155 5.96 1.62 8.53
CA GLN A 155 5.23 1.14 7.36
C GLN A 155 3.72 1.07 7.65
N TRP A 156 3.33 0.49 8.78
CA TRP A 156 1.95 0.46 9.23
C TRP A 156 1.39 1.87 9.39
N LEU A 157 2.11 2.79 10.02
CA LEU A 157 1.69 4.17 10.26
C LEU A 157 1.57 4.93 8.93
N THR A 158 2.49 4.71 7.99
CA THR A 158 2.39 5.27 6.63
C THR A 158 1.12 4.76 5.93
N ASN A 159 0.87 3.45 6.00
CA ASN A 159 -0.33 2.83 5.42
C ASN A 159 -1.62 3.26 6.14
N PHE A 160 -1.56 3.42 7.46
CA PHE A 160 -2.67 3.84 8.30
C PHE A 160 -2.97 5.31 8.10
N GLN A 161 -1.97 6.17 7.95
CA GLN A 161 -2.13 7.58 7.56
C GLN A 161 -2.68 7.71 6.13
N ALA A 162 -2.28 6.82 5.21
CA ALA A 162 -2.88 6.72 3.88
C ALA A 162 -4.35 6.25 3.94
N TRP A 163 -4.69 5.38 4.89
CA TRP A 163 -6.05 4.86 5.11
C TRP A 163 -6.98 5.84 5.86
N THR A 164 -6.44 6.61 6.82
CA THR A 164 -7.18 7.55 7.69
C THR A 164 -7.34 8.94 7.10
N LYS A 165 -6.50 9.32 6.13
CA LYS A 165 -6.83 10.47 5.29
C LYS A 165 -8.15 10.14 4.59
N PRO A 166 -9.22 10.97 4.70
CA PRO A 166 -10.28 10.89 3.71
C PRO A 166 -9.57 10.96 2.36
N PRO A 167 -9.89 10.09 1.39
CA PRO A 167 -9.06 10.02 0.21
C PRO A 167 -9.04 11.42 -0.39
N ALA A 168 -7.97 11.79 -1.08
CA ALA A 168 -8.13 12.78 -2.14
C ALA A 168 -9.10 12.14 -3.17
N CYS A 169 -10.39 12.07 -2.83
CA CYS A 169 -11.34 11.01 -3.21
C CYS A 169 -12.09 11.35 -4.48
N THR A 170 -11.43 12.06 -5.37
CA THR A 170 -11.91 12.30 -6.73
C THR A 170 -10.96 11.70 -7.75
N ALA A 171 -9.66 11.56 -7.46
CA ALA A 171 -8.64 11.06 -8.39
C ALA A 171 -8.51 9.52 -8.46
N LEU A 172 -9.13 8.77 -7.55
CA LEU A 172 -9.15 7.30 -7.54
C LEU A 172 -10.57 6.73 -7.71
N GLN A 173 -11.58 7.58 -7.86
CA GLN A 173 -12.94 7.14 -8.16
C GLN A 173 -13.11 7.06 -9.68
N GLY A 174 -13.20 5.85 -10.24
CA GLY A 174 -13.40 5.65 -11.68
C GLY A 174 -14.69 6.28 -12.25
N SER A 175 -15.59 6.74 -11.39
CA SER A 175 -16.79 7.50 -11.73
C SER A 175 -16.60 9.01 -11.84
N ALA A 176 -15.41 9.55 -11.52
CA ALA A 176 -15.18 11.00 -11.60
C ALA A 176 -15.20 11.48 -13.05
N ASN A 177 -15.90 12.59 -13.31
CA ASN A 177 -16.12 13.11 -14.66
C ASN A 177 -14.81 13.35 -15.43
N ALA A 178 -13.74 13.75 -14.74
CA ALA A 178 -12.42 13.94 -15.33
C ALA A 178 -11.85 12.64 -15.92
N HIS A 179 -11.96 11.52 -15.20
CA HIS A 179 -11.53 10.22 -15.70
C HIS A 179 -12.41 9.72 -16.85
N LEU A 180 -13.72 9.96 -16.77
CA LEU A 180 -14.66 9.58 -17.82
C LEU A 180 -14.41 10.36 -19.11
N SER A 181 -14.12 11.67 -19.02
CA SER A 181 -13.76 12.49 -20.18
C SER A 181 -12.47 11.98 -20.86
N LEU A 182 -11.43 11.68 -20.09
CA LEU A 182 -10.17 11.15 -20.65
C LEU A 182 -10.34 9.73 -21.21
N MET A 183 -11.25 8.93 -20.65
CA MET A 183 -11.61 7.63 -21.23
C MET A 183 -12.36 7.78 -22.55
N LEU A 184 -13.22 8.79 -22.70
CA LEU A 184 -13.85 9.12 -23.97
C LEU A 184 -12.83 9.60 -25.02
N ASP A 185 -11.81 10.35 -24.60
CA ASP A 185 -10.69 10.72 -25.48
C ASP A 185 -9.91 9.47 -25.91
N ALA A 186 -9.62 8.54 -24.99
CA ALA A 186 -9.01 7.25 -25.33
C ALA A 186 -9.87 6.43 -26.29
N LEU A 187 -11.19 6.47 -26.14
CA LEU A 187 -12.14 5.85 -27.07
C LEU A 187 -12.10 6.48 -28.47
N ALA A 188 -11.96 7.80 -28.55
CA ALA A 188 -11.75 8.50 -29.82
C ALA A 188 -10.43 8.10 -30.49
N GLN A 189 -9.36 7.89 -29.71
CA GLN A 189 -8.09 7.36 -30.25
C GLN A 189 -8.25 5.93 -30.78
N ALA A 190 -9.00 5.08 -30.08
CA ALA A 190 -9.32 3.72 -30.54
C ALA A 190 -10.09 3.74 -31.88
N ASP A 191 -10.90 4.78 -32.13
CA ASP A 191 -11.63 4.95 -33.39
C ASP A 191 -10.70 5.17 -34.60
N LEU A 192 -9.50 5.72 -34.38
CA LEU A 192 -8.49 5.90 -35.43
C LEU A 192 -7.84 4.58 -35.87
N CYS A 193 -7.97 3.50 -35.09
CA CYS A 193 -7.40 2.20 -35.45
C CYS A 193 -8.01 1.66 -36.74
N ILE A 194 -7.15 1.20 -37.66
CA ILE A 194 -7.60 0.34 -38.76
C ILE A 194 -8.05 -1.00 -38.16
N ALA A 195 -9.29 -1.37 -38.45
CA ALA A 195 -9.92 -2.59 -37.97
C ALA A 195 -9.30 -3.81 -38.67
N VAL A 196 -8.96 -4.85 -37.89
CA VAL A 196 -8.47 -6.13 -38.41
C VAL A 196 -9.19 -7.28 -37.70
N PRO A 197 -9.49 -8.41 -38.38
CA PRO A 197 -10.25 -9.50 -37.78
C PRO A 197 -9.54 -10.24 -36.64
N THR A 198 -8.22 -10.10 -36.54
CA THR A 198 -7.35 -10.93 -35.68
C THR A 198 -6.79 -10.17 -34.48
N ALA A 199 -7.12 -8.89 -34.31
CA ALA A 199 -6.59 -8.08 -33.21
C ALA A 199 -7.62 -7.05 -32.76
N PHE A 200 -7.50 -6.61 -31.50
CA PHE A 200 -8.37 -5.56 -30.97
C PHE A 200 -7.95 -4.17 -31.44
N SER A 201 -8.91 -3.25 -31.41
CA SER A 201 -8.70 -1.82 -31.61
C SER A 201 -8.78 -1.10 -30.28
N VAL A 202 -7.61 -0.85 -29.68
CA VAL A 202 -7.47 -0.20 -28.36
C VAL A 202 -6.94 1.22 -28.54
N GLY A 203 -7.39 2.12 -27.68
CA GLY A 203 -6.89 3.50 -27.57
C GLY A 203 -6.39 3.79 -26.16
N CYS A 204 -5.45 4.71 -26.06
CA CYS A 204 -4.75 5.07 -24.84
C CYS A 204 -4.53 6.59 -24.76
N VAL A 205 -4.61 7.15 -23.55
CA VAL A 205 -4.24 8.53 -23.22
C VAL A 205 -3.41 8.49 -21.95
N ILE A 206 -2.26 9.16 -21.95
CA ILE A 206 -1.47 9.43 -20.75
C ILE A 206 -1.69 10.88 -20.37
N ALA A 207 -2.13 11.10 -19.14
CA ALA A 207 -2.32 12.42 -18.56
C ALA A 207 -1.39 12.62 -17.34
N ALA A 208 -1.10 13.87 -16.99
CA ALA A 208 -0.41 14.22 -15.75
C ALA A 208 -1.38 14.76 -14.69
N ASP A 209 -1.02 14.57 -13.43
CA ASP A 209 -1.68 15.24 -12.31
C ASP A 209 -1.57 16.76 -12.46
N ALA A 210 -2.70 17.42 -12.69
CA ALA A 210 -2.76 18.85 -12.96
C ALA A 210 -2.30 19.70 -11.78
N ALA A 211 -2.48 19.22 -10.54
CA ALA A 211 -1.97 19.92 -9.36
C ALA A 211 -0.44 19.93 -9.35
N GLN A 212 0.17 18.82 -9.78
CA GLN A 212 1.62 18.70 -9.83
C GLN A 212 2.22 19.43 -11.04
N MET A 213 1.46 19.66 -12.11
CA MET A 213 1.96 20.36 -13.30
C MET A 213 2.26 21.85 -13.07
N ARG A 214 1.62 22.50 -12.08
CA ARG A 214 1.71 23.94 -11.85
C ARG A 214 2.96 24.38 -11.08
N ASN A 215 3.39 25.61 -11.33
CA ASN A 215 4.45 26.24 -10.55
C ASN A 215 3.91 26.59 -9.13
N PRO A 216 4.52 26.05 -8.04
CA PRO A 216 4.07 26.27 -6.67
C PRO A 216 4.24 27.72 -6.18
N SER A 217 4.98 28.57 -6.89
CA SER A 217 5.22 29.97 -6.52
C SER A 217 4.14 30.94 -7.00
N MET A 218 3.08 30.46 -7.67
CA MET A 218 1.94 31.29 -8.06
C MET A 218 0.74 31.07 -7.13
N ASP A 219 0.33 32.11 -6.43
CA ASP A 219 -0.97 32.17 -5.76
C ASP A 219 -2.08 32.26 -6.81
N LEU A 220 -3.04 31.35 -6.77
CA LEU A 220 -4.22 31.37 -7.62
C LEU A 220 -5.45 30.96 -6.81
N ASP A 221 -6.40 31.90 -6.70
CA ASP A 221 -7.72 31.81 -6.05
C ASP A 221 -8.69 30.78 -6.67
N VAL A 222 -8.20 29.78 -7.40
CA VAL A 222 -9.06 28.82 -8.10
C VAL A 222 -8.56 27.40 -7.85
N ILE A 223 -8.92 26.86 -6.69
CA ILE A 223 -8.97 25.42 -6.42
C ILE A 223 -10.31 24.91 -7.00
N GLU A 224 -10.49 25.01 -8.31
CA GLU A 224 -11.42 24.08 -8.96
C GLU A 224 -10.68 22.75 -9.11
N ALA A 225 -11.38 21.64 -8.90
CA ALA A 225 -10.86 20.29 -9.03
C ALA A 225 -10.27 20.09 -10.44
N LEU A 226 -8.98 20.39 -10.60
CA LEU A 226 -8.31 20.39 -11.89
C LEU A 226 -8.28 18.96 -12.43
N ALA A 227 -9.01 18.74 -13.51
CA ALA A 227 -8.97 17.50 -14.25
C ALA A 227 -7.53 17.20 -14.73
N PRO A 228 -7.13 15.93 -14.80
CA PRO A 228 -5.80 15.57 -15.27
C PRO A 228 -5.53 16.08 -16.68
N TYR A 229 -4.27 16.41 -16.94
CA TYR A 229 -3.87 17.08 -18.16
C TYR A 229 -3.39 16.09 -19.21
N SER A 230 -4.13 15.93 -20.31
CA SER A 230 -3.77 15.02 -21.39
C SER A 230 -2.40 15.40 -21.99
N LEU A 231 -1.52 14.41 -22.10
CA LEU A 231 -0.18 14.59 -22.65
C LEU A 231 -0.01 13.86 -23.97
N PHE A 232 0.03 12.53 -23.92
CA PHE A 232 0.31 11.70 -25.08
C PHE A 232 -0.80 10.70 -25.29
N THR A 233 -1.25 10.57 -26.52
CA THR A 233 -2.22 9.56 -26.90
C THR A 233 -1.52 8.36 -27.50
N GLY A 234 -2.25 7.27 -27.69
CA GLY A 234 -1.80 6.11 -28.43
C GLY A 234 -2.99 5.35 -28.96
N TYR A 235 -2.86 4.72 -30.12
CA TYR A 235 -3.83 3.73 -30.56
C TYR A 235 -3.12 2.51 -31.16
N SER A 236 -3.82 1.39 -31.20
CA SER A 236 -3.25 0.13 -31.66
C SER A 236 -2.78 0.25 -33.10
N ARG A 237 -1.53 -0.17 -33.37
CA ARG A 237 -0.89 -0.10 -34.69
C ARG A 237 -0.69 1.34 -35.20
N GLU A 238 -0.64 2.33 -34.31
CA GLU A 238 -0.25 3.70 -34.67
C GLU A 238 1.23 3.76 -35.08
N LEU A 239 2.12 3.18 -34.27
CA LEU A 239 3.54 3.08 -34.58
C LEU A 239 3.80 1.82 -35.42
N PRO A 240 4.85 1.81 -36.28
CA PRO A 240 5.15 0.68 -37.15
C PRO A 240 5.24 -0.66 -36.41
N GLY A 241 4.63 -1.69 -36.99
CA GLY A 241 4.60 -3.05 -36.44
C GLY A 241 3.34 -3.36 -35.62
N ASN A 242 3.35 -4.51 -34.95
CA ASN A 242 2.25 -4.94 -34.09
C ASN A 242 2.37 -4.25 -32.72
N THR A 243 2.03 -2.96 -32.66
CA THR A 243 2.13 -2.14 -31.45
C THR A 243 0.77 -1.99 -30.77
N HIS A 244 0.76 -2.04 -29.44
CA HIS A 244 -0.44 -1.77 -28.64
C HIS A 244 -0.58 -0.27 -28.34
N ALA A 245 -1.79 0.16 -27.95
CA ALA A 245 -2.07 1.57 -27.71
C ALA A 245 -1.20 2.15 -26.58
N GLU A 246 -1.03 1.41 -25.50
CA GLU A 246 -0.22 1.77 -24.34
C GLU A 246 1.27 1.83 -24.71
N GLU A 247 1.73 0.92 -25.57
CA GLU A 247 3.07 0.93 -26.14
C GLU A 247 3.33 2.20 -26.96
N CYS A 248 2.41 2.55 -27.88
CA CYS A 248 2.50 3.76 -28.69
C CYS A 248 2.56 5.03 -27.83
N ALA A 249 1.68 5.14 -26.83
CA ALA A 249 1.61 6.30 -25.95
C ALA A 249 2.88 6.46 -25.10
N LEU A 250 3.34 5.37 -24.46
CA LEU A 250 4.56 5.37 -23.63
C LEU A 250 5.80 5.68 -24.45
N GLU A 251 5.91 5.12 -25.67
CA GLU A 251 7.08 5.35 -26.51
C GLU A 251 7.16 6.81 -26.97
N LYS A 252 6.04 7.42 -27.38
CA LYS A 252 6.00 8.85 -27.72
C LYS A 252 6.38 9.73 -26.53
N LEU A 253 5.84 9.43 -25.33
CA LEU A 253 6.18 10.15 -24.10
C LEU A 253 7.66 9.99 -23.74
N ALA A 254 8.20 8.77 -23.78
CA ALA A 254 9.60 8.49 -23.45
C ALA A 254 10.56 9.21 -24.40
N ARG A 255 10.28 9.19 -25.71
CA ARG A 255 11.06 9.92 -26.72
C ARG A 255 11.01 11.43 -26.49
N TYR A 256 9.84 11.97 -26.13
CA TYR A 256 9.69 13.39 -25.85
C TYR A 256 10.35 13.84 -24.54
N ALA A 257 10.30 13.01 -23.49
CA ALA A 257 11.05 13.26 -22.25
C ALA A 257 12.57 13.15 -22.48
N ALA A 258 13.01 12.25 -23.37
CA ALA A 258 14.42 12.13 -23.72
C ALA A 258 14.95 13.37 -24.48
N SER A 259 14.08 14.13 -25.15
CA SER A 259 14.45 15.37 -25.85
C SER A 259 14.43 16.62 -24.97
N THR A 260 14.16 16.50 -23.66
CA THR A 260 14.18 17.64 -22.73
C THR A 260 15.56 18.31 -22.68
N PRO A 261 15.70 19.58 -23.10
CA PRO A 261 17.00 20.25 -23.21
C PRO A 261 17.78 20.28 -21.89
N ASP A 262 17.07 20.59 -20.78
CA ASP A 262 17.68 20.71 -19.47
C ASP A 262 18.13 19.35 -18.88
N ALA A 263 17.63 18.23 -19.42
CA ALA A 263 17.93 16.88 -18.98
C ALA A 263 19.02 16.18 -19.81
N GLN A 264 19.72 16.91 -20.69
CA GLN A 264 20.73 16.29 -21.57
C GLN A 264 22.00 15.85 -20.83
N SER A 265 22.39 16.53 -19.75
CA SER A 265 23.58 16.14 -18.98
C SER A 265 23.30 14.96 -18.02
N LYS A 266 24.25 14.02 -17.93
CA LYS A 266 24.16 12.88 -17.01
C LYS A 266 23.99 13.32 -15.55
N LEU A 267 24.72 14.37 -15.15
CA LEU A 267 24.66 14.94 -13.81
C LEU A 267 23.26 15.52 -13.49
N ALA A 268 22.65 16.25 -14.43
CA ALA A 268 21.30 16.78 -14.23
C ALA A 268 20.28 15.65 -14.07
N ARG A 269 20.39 14.57 -14.85
CA ARG A 269 19.51 13.39 -14.73
C ARG A 269 19.68 12.68 -13.40
N GLU A 270 20.91 12.43 -12.95
CA GLU A 270 21.17 11.75 -11.67
C GLU A 270 20.73 12.57 -10.46
N LYS A 271 20.90 13.89 -10.51
CA LYS A 271 20.42 14.78 -9.45
C LYS A 271 18.89 14.82 -9.41
N SER A 272 18.27 14.96 -10.56
CA SER A 272 16.81 15.10 -10.67
C SER A 272 16.07 13.78 -10.46
N SER A 273 16.67 12.62 -10.77
CA SER A 273 16.03 11.31 -10.59
C SER A 273 15.66 10.99 -9.14
N LYS A 274 16.34 11.62 -8.17
CA LYS A 274 16.09 11.50 -6.72
C LYS A 274 14.92 12.36 -6.23
N ARG A 275 14.39 13.26 -7.05
CA ARG A 275 13.23 14.10 -6.70
C ARG A 275 11.94 13.28 -6.73
N THR A 276 10.92 13.80 -6.04
CA THR A 276 9.56 13.27 -6.10
C THR A 276 9.08 13.24 -7.55
N PRO A 277 8.62 12.08 -8.06
CA PRO A 277 8.14 11.98 -9.43
C PRO A 277 6.86 12.80 -9.67
N LEU A 278 6.68 13.25 -10.91
CA LEU A 278 5.40 13.69 -11.42
C LEU A 278 4.51 12.47 -11.68
N SER A 279 3.34 12.46 -11.04
CA SER A 279 2.32 11.42 -11.20
C SER A 279 1.68 11.50 -12.59
N LEU A 280 1.68 10.35 -13.27
CA LEU A 280 0.99 10.13 -14.54
C LEU A 280 -0.18 9.16 -14.35
N PHE A 281 -1.26 9.42 -15.06
CA PHE A 281 -2.46 8.58 -15.14
C PHE A 281 -2.62 8.08 -16.56
N MET A 282 -2.71 6.77 -16.74
CA MET A 282 -2.93 6.13 -18.04
C MET A 282 -4.39 5.71 -18.17
N TYR A 283 -5.04 6.12 -19.24
CA TYR A 283 -6.39 5.73 -19.60
C TYR A 283 -6.30 4.83 -20.81
N THR A 284 -6.79 3.59 -20.70
CA THR A 284 -6.80 2.63 -21.80
C THR A 284 -8.22 2.08 -21.98
N THR A 285 -8.68 1.97 -23.23
CA THR A 285 -10.04 1.47 -23.48
C THR A 285 -10.20 0.00 -23.12
N MET A 286 -9.10 -0.75 -23.01
CA MET A 286 -9.07 -2.16 -22.64
C MET A 286 -7.96 -2.44 -21.63
N GLU A 287 -8.17 -3.42 -20.75
CA GLU A 287 -7.20 -3.87 -19.76
C GLU A 287 -5.81 -4.13 -20.39
N PRO A 288 -4.71 -3.59 -19.81
CA PRO A 288 -3.37 -3.84 -20.31
C PRO A 288 -3.01 -5.33 -20.25
N CYS A 289 -2.60 -5.89 -21.39
CA CYS A 289 -2.26 -7.31 -21.49
C CYS A 289 -1.09 -7.70 -20.58
N SER A 290 -1.22 -8.85 -19.90
CA SER A 290 -0.13 -9.50 -19.15
C SER A 290 0.69 -10.47 -19.98
N GLU A 291 0.18 -10.85 -21.14
CA GLU A 291 0.84 -11.76 -22.08
C GLU A 291 0.46 -11.37 -23.51
N ARG A 292 1.33 -11.64 -24.48
CA ARG A 292 1.05 -11.38 -25.90
C ARG A 292 1.27 -12.64 -26.71
N LEU A 293 0.26 -13.01 -27.50
CA LEU A 293 0.36 -14.12 -28.46
C LEU A 293 1.46 -13.91 -29.51
N SER A 294 1.82 -12.65 -29.79
CA SER A 294 2.93 -12.34 -30.71
C SER A 294 4.33 -12.58 -30.11
N GLY A 295 4.44 -12.88 -28.81
CA GLY A 295 5.71 -12.98 -28.10
C GLY A 295 6.38 -11.64 -27.78
N ASN A 296 5.79 -10.51 -28.19
CA ASN A 296 6.29 -9.18 -27.84
C ASN A 296 6.10 -8.89 -26.34
N ALA A 297 6.87 -7.93 -25.81
CA ALA A 297 6.73 -7.51 -24.42
C ALA A 297 5.26 -7.06 -24.11
N PRO A 298 4.62 -7.62 -23.07
CA PRO A 298 3.28 -7.23 -22.61
C PRO A 298 3.17 -5.77 -22.20
N CYS A 299 1.95 -5.22 -22.21
CA CYS A 299 1.71 -3.83 -21.83
C CYS A 299 2.04 -3.57 -20.36
N VAL A 300 1.72 -4.52 -19.48
CA VAL A 300 2.01 -4.40 -18.04
C VAL A 300 3.52 -4.28 -17.78
N ASP A 301 4.32 -5.09 -18.48
CA ASP A 301 5.78 -5.05 -18.37
C ASP A 301 6.35 -3.73 -18.91
N ARG A 302 5.74 -3.16 -19.95
CA ARG A 302 6.16 -1.87 -20.50
C ARG A 302 5.89 -0.73 -19.53
N ILE A 303 4.74 -0.74 -18.85
CA ILE A 303 4.40 0.25 -17.82
C ILE A 303 5.39 0.14 -16.66
N VAL A 304 5.68 -1.08 -16.19
CA VAL A 304 6.66 -1.30 -15.10
C VAL A 304 8.05 -0.83 -15.53
N ARG A 305 8.54 -1.25 -16.70
CA ARG A 305 9.86 -0.83 -17.22
C ARG A 305 9.96 0.68 -17.41
N PHE A 306 8.88 1.33 -17.83
CA PHE A 306 8.85 2.79 -17.96
C PHE A 306 9.04 3.47 -16.59
N ASN A 307 8.37 2.97 -15.55
CA ASN A 307 8.53 3.48 -14.19
C ASN A 307 9.95 3.22 -13.65
N GLU A 308 10.51 2.03 -13.90
CA GLU A 308 11.87 1.66 -13.50
C GLU A 308 12.95 2.49 -14.22
N ALA A 309 12.73 2.85 -15.49
CA ALA A 309 13.65 3.65 -16.28
C ALA A 309 13.78 5.11 -15.78
N ARG A 310 12.85 5.56 -14.93
CA ARG A 310 12.81 6.91 -14.31
C ARG A 310 13.13 8.02 -15.31
N HIS A 311 12.38 8.08 -16.41
CA HIS A 311 12.48 9.15 -17.40
C HIS A 311 12.37 10.53 -16.70
N VAL A 312 13.29 11.45 -16.97
CA VAL A 312 13.35 12.77 -16.32
C VAL A 312 12.94 13.84 -17.31
N THR A 313 12.00 14.71 -16.92
CA THR A 313 11.54 15.88 -17.70
C THR A 313 11.01 16.96 -16.74
N SER A 314 10.56 18.10 -17.26
CA SER A 314 9.82 19.12 -16.51
C SER A 314 8.36 19.22 -16.98
N ALA A 315 7.47 19.73 -16.12
CA ALA A 315 6.08 19.98 -16.49
C ALA A 315 5.98 21.03 -17.60
N ALA A 316 6.84 22.06 -17.55
CA ALA A 316 6.93 23.08 -18.58
C ALA A 316 7.36 22.54 -19.95
N TRP A 317 8.23 21.52 -19.99
CA TRP A 317 8.58 20.83 -21.24
C TRP A 317 7.40 20.00 -21.75
N LEU A 318 6.78 19.19 -20.88
CA LEU A 318 5.61 18.39 -21.23
C LEU A 318 4.48 19.25 -21.81
N ALA A 319 4.23 20.43 -21.25
CA ALA A 319 3.21 21.35 -21.73
C ALA A 319 3.51 22.01 -23.10
N LYS A 320 4.72 21.85 -23.66
CA LYS A 320 5.04 22.32 -25.02
C LYS A 320 4.76 21.25 -26.07
N GLY A 321 4.91 19.97 -25.72
CA GLY A 321 4.89 18.86 -26.66
C GLY A 321 3.51 18.46 -27.14
N THR A 322 2.48 18.90 -26.44
CA THR A 322 1.15 18.28 -26.52
C THR A 322 0.10 19.20 -27.16
N GLY A 323 0.54 20.33 -27.76
CA GLY A 323 -0.32 21.18 -28.60
C GLY A 323 -1.57 21.68 -27.88
N LEU A 324 -1.41 22.10 -26.62
CA LEU A 324 -2.47 22.29 -25.62
C LEU A 324 -3.45 23.44 -25.86
N GLU A 325 -3.48 23.97 -27.08
CA GLU A 325 -4.48 24.95 -27.49
C GLU A 325 -5.86 24.30 -27.71
N ASN A 326 -5.92 22.96 -27.82
CA ASN A 326 -7.15 22.21 -28.17
C ASN A 326 -7.65 21.20 -27.11
N SER A 327 -7.06 21.15 -25.91
CA SER A 327 -7.50 20.20 -24.88
C SER A 327 -8.82 20.66 -24.24
N SER A 328 -9.75 19.73 -24.05
CA SER A 328 -11.07 19.93 -23.42
C SER A 328 -10.99 20.42 -21.96
N CYS A 329 -9.82 20.25 -21.31
CA CYS A 329 -9.49 20.84 -20.02
C CYS A 329 -8.52 21.99 -20.22
N GLY A 330 -9.02 23.23 -20.12
CA GLY A 330 -8.35 24.53 -20.12
C GLY A 330 -6.85 24.57 -20.46
N ALA A 331 -6.50 25.30 -21.53
CA ALA A 331 -5.12 25.49 -21.99
C ALA A 331 -4.20 26.01 -20.86
N LEU A 332 -3.31 25.15 -20.36
CA LEU A 332 -2.31 25.55 -19.38
C LEU A 332 -1.09 26.09 -20.15
N LYS A 333 -0.86 27.40 -20.06
CA LYS A 333 0.30 28.02 -20.71
C LYS A 333 1.60 27.43 -20.14
N PRO A 334 2.63 27.14 -20.96
CA PRO A 334 3.90 26.62 -20.47
C PRO A 334 4.56 27.49 -19.39
N SER A 335 4.31 28.80 -19.38
CA SER A 335 4.79 29.73 -18.35
C SER A 335 4.17 29.50 -16.96
N MET A 336 3.05 28.78 -16.89
CA MET A 336 2.35 28.43 -15.64
C MET A 336 2.79 27.09 -15.07
N CYS A 337 3.58 26.32 -15.82
CA CYS A 337 4.02 24.99 -15.43
C CYS A 337 5.30 25.05 -14.58
N ASP A 338 5.47 24.05 -13.73
CA ASP A 338 6.73 23.83 -13.03
C ASP A 338 7.88 23.51 -14.01
N GLY A 339 8.94 24.31 -13.95
CA GLY A 339 10.16 24.12 -14.74
C GLY A 339 11.13 23.10 -14.15
N SER A 340 10.86 22.59 -12.94
CA SER A 340 11.80 21.69 -12.27
C SER A 340 11.87 20.32 -12.96
N LEU A 341 13.10 19.85 -13.20
CA LEU A 341 13.34 18.50 -13.66
C LEU A 341 13.06 17.50 -12.54
N ARG A 342 12.28 16.47 -12.86
CA ARG A 342 11.96 15.36 -11.96
C ARG A 342 11.58 14.11 -12.77
N PRO A 343 11.64 12.91 -12.18
CA PRO A 343 11.16 11.71 -12.84
C PRO A 343 9.65 11.80 -13.12
N ILE A 344 9.19 11.05 -14.12
CA ILE A 344 7.76 10.81 -14.37
C ILE A 344 7.43 9.35 -14.07
N THR A 345 6.24 9.09 -13.53
CA THR A 345 5.85 7.75 -13.09
C THR A 345 4.35 7.55 -13.28
N VAL A 346 3.97 6.45 -13.94
CA VAL A 346 2.58 6.01 -14.02
C VAL A 346 2.19 5.44 -12.67
N VAL A 347 1.26 6.12 -11.99
CA VAL A 347 0.77 5.71 -10.66
C VAL A 347 -0.65 5.15 -10.70
N LEU A 348 -1.40 5.43 -11.77
CA LEU A 348 -2.77 4.98 -11.95
C LEU A 348 -3.02 4.55 -13.40
N VAL A 349 -3.67 3.40 -13.55
CA VAL A 349 -4.26 2.93 -14.81
C VAL A 349 -5.78 2.91 -14.65
N VAL A 350 -6.47 3.63 -15.52
CA VAL A 350 -7.93 3.61 -15.67
C VAL A 350 -8.25 2.79 -16.91
N GLN A 351 -9.03 1.72 -16.76
CA GLN A 351 -9.40 0.84 -17.88
C GLN A 351 -10.89 0.94 -18.22
N GLY A 352 -11.22 0.92 -19.51
CA GLY A 352 -12.60 1.00 -20.01
C GLY A 352 -13.36 -0.32 -19.88
N VAL A 353 -12.78 -1.41 -20.37
CA VAL A 353 -13.32 -2.77 -20.23
C VAL A 353 -12.21 -3.75 -19.86
N ARG A 354 -12.55 -4.81 -19.12
CA ARG A 354 -11.64 -5.92 -18.87
C ARG A 354 -11.46 -6.76 -20.13
N GLU A 355 -10.32 -7.44 -20.24
CA GLU A 355 -10.13 -8.38 -21.33
C GLU A 355 -11.18 -9.52 -21.22
N PRO A 356 -11.94 -9.84 -22.28
CA PRO A 356 -12.94 -10.91 -22.24
C PRO A 356 -12.31 -12.26 -21.86
N GLN A 357 -13.03 -13.06 -21.07
CA GLN A 357 -12.54 -14.36 -20.57
C GLN A 357 -12.29 -15.41 -21.68
N ASP A 358 -12.79 -15.16 -22.89
CA ASP A 358 -12.54 -16.01 -24.08
C ASP A 358 -11.09 -15.93 -24.58
N PHE A 359 -10.30 -14.97 -24.06
CA PHE A 359 -8.88 -14.77 -24.37
C PHE A 359 -7.99 -15.15 -23.17
N VAL A 360 -6.67 -14.99 -23.32
CA VAL A 360 -5.66 -15.33 -22.30
C VAL A 360 -6.11 -14.80 -20.93
N GLN A 361 -6.03 -15.64 -19.88
CA GLN A 361 -6.41 -15.23 -18.53
C GLN A 361 -5.49 -14.10 -18.03
N CYS A 362 -5.89 -12.86 -18.30
CA CYS A 362 -5.09 -11.68 -18.04
C CYS A 362 -4.89 -11.48 -16.54
N GLN A 363 -3.63 -11.35 -16.12
CA GLN A 363 -3.23 -11.03 -14.75
C GLN A 363 -2.78 -9.57 -14.60
N GLY A 364 -3.10 -8.71 -15.58
CA GLY A 364 -2.52 -7.38 -15.69
C GLY A 364 -2.76 -6.48 -14.47
N GLN A 365 -3.99 -6.46 -13.97
CA GLN A 365 -4.32 -5.74 -12.72
C GLN A 365 -3.47 -6.16 -11.52
N ARG A 366 -3.17 -7.46 -11.38
CA ARG A 366 -2.38 -7.99 -10.26
C ARG A 366 -0.93 -7.55 -10.37
N VAL A 367 -0.34 -7.64 -11.56
CA VAL A 367 1.05 -7.25 -11.83
C VAL A 367 1.25 -5.75 -11.58
N LEU A 368 0.34 -4.91 -12.09
CA LEU A 368 0.40 -3.46 -11.90
C LEU A 368 0.31 -3.06 -10.42
N ARG A 369 -0.69 -3.58 -9.69
CA ARG A 369 -0.84 -3.30 -8.25
C ARG A 369 0.35 -3.78 -7.42
N GLY A 370 0.90 -4.94 -7.76
CA GLY A 370 2.11 -5.47 -7.13
C GLY A 370 3.35 -4.57 -7.33
N ASN A 371 3.36 -3.73 -8.36
CA ASN A 371 4.44 -2.78 -8.68
C ASN A 371 4.07 -1.32 -8.32
N GLY A 372 3.09 -1.12 -7.44
CA GLY A 372 2.72 0.22 -6.96
C GLY A 372 1.95 1.08 -7.97
N VAL A 373 1.33 0.46 -8.98
CA VAL A 373 0.44 1.14 -9.94
C VAL A 373 -0.99 0.75 -9.63
N ASP A 374 -1.80 1.72 -9.22
CA ASP A 374 -3.22 1.50 -8.97
C ASP A 374 -3.96 1.21 -10.27
N VAL A 375 -5.00 0.38 -10.19
CA VAL A 375 -5.84 0.06 -11.35
C VAL A 375 -7.30 0.18 -10.97
N ILE A 376 -8.02 1.04 -11.71
CA ILE A 376 -9.46 1.29 -11.55
C ILE A 376 -10.18 1.14 -12.89
N SER A 377 -11.48 0.86 -12.85
CA SER A 377 -12.32 0.81 -14.06
C SER A 377 -13.12 2.09 -14.21
N ALA A 378 -13.25 2.59 -15.43
CA ALA A 378 -14.06 3.77 -15.72
C ALA A 378 -15.55 3.40 -15.68
N THR A 379 -16.22 3.70 -14.57
CA THR A 379 -17.60 3.28 -14.30
C THR A 379 -18.51 4.50 -14.16
N PRO A 380 -19.18 4.94 -15.24
CA PRO A 380 -20.10 6.07 -15.15
C PRO A 380 -21.31 5.72 -14.28
N ARG A 381 -21.77 6.67 -13.46
CA ARG A 381 -22.93 6.49 -12.57
C ARG A 381 -24.22 7.13 -13.08
N ALA A 382 -24.16 7.80 -14.22
CA ALA A 382 -25.29 8.44 -14.86
C ALA A 382 -25.05 8.54 -16.38
N LEU A 383 -26.04 9.08 -17.09
CA LEU A 383 -25.95 9.34 -18.52
C LEU A 383 -24.95 10.48 -18.81
N PRO A 384 -24.29 10.50 -19.99
CA PRO A 384 -23.32 11.55 -20.36
C PRO A 384 -23.87 12.97 -20.20
N ALA A 385 -25.13 13.21 -20.59
CA ALA A 385 -25.77 14.52 -20.47
C ALA A 385 -25.86 14.99 -19.01
N THR A 386 -26.19 14.10 -18.07
CA THR A 386 -26.26 14.40 -16.63
C THR A 386 -24.88 14.67 -16.03
N LEU A 387 -23.84 14.00 -16.56
CA LEU A 387 -22.46 14.16 -16.11
C LEU A 387 -21.76 15.36 -16.77
N GLY A 388 -22.42 16.07 -17.70
CA GLY A 388 -21.80 17.15 -18.47
C GLY A 388 -20.69 16.66 -19.42
N LEU A 389 -20.71 15.39 -19.81
CA LEU A 389 -19.70 14.78 -20.68
C LEU A 389 -20.06 15.01 -22.15
N LYS A 390 -19.09 15.50 -22.93
CA LYS A 390 -19.20 15.61 -24.38
C LYS A 390 -18.79 14.29 -25.02
N LEU A 391 -19.71 13.65 -25.74
CA LEU A 391 -19.40 12.43 -26.47
C LEU A 391 -18.54 12.72 -27.71
N PRO A 392 -17.51 11.90 -27.99
CA PRO A 392 -16.72 12.03 -29.20
C PRO A 392 -17.53 11.58 -30.43
N PRO A 393 -17.31 12.21 -31.60
CA PRO A 393 -17.96 11.80 -32.85
C PRO A 393 -17.29 10.54 -33.42
N LEU A 394 -17.65 9.37 -32.89
CA LEU A 394 -17.10 8.09 -33.34
C LEU A 394 -17.64 7.71 -34.72
N THR A 395 -16.75 7.25 -35.60
CA THR A 395 -17.06 6.82 -36.98
C THR A 395 -17.27 5.32 -37.09
N SER A 396 -16.57 4.50 -36.29
CA SER A 396 -16.63 3.05 -36.40
C SER A 396 -17.81 2.41 -35.67
N ILE A 397 -18.30 3.03 -34.59
CA ILE A 397 -19.41 2.51 -33.77
C ILE A 397 -20.34 3.64 -33.33
N SER A 398 -21.61 3.31 -33.11
CA SER A 398 -22.56 4.18 -32.42
C SER A 398 -22.51 3.98 -30.90
N MET A 399 -22.48 5.09 -30.16
CA MET A 399 -22.61 5.12 -28.70
C MET A 399 -24.03 4.70 -28.31
N ARG A 400 -24.19 3.50 -27.74
CA ARG A 400 -25.47 3.01 -27.22
C ARG A 400 -25.64 3.43 -25.78
N VAL A 401 -26.16 4.63 -25.59
CA VAL A 401 -26.48 5.16 -24.26
C VAL A 401 -27.92 4.77 -23.91
N SER A 402 -28.24 3.48 -23.81
CA SER A 402 -29.50 3.04 -23.19
C SER A 402 -29.42 3.24 -21.67
N GLU A 403 -30.56 3.23 -20.97
CA GLU A 403 -30.77 3.63 -19.55
C GLU A 403 -29.98 2.87 -18.45
N GLY A 404 -28.81 2.32 -18.74
CA GLY A 404 -27.94 1.62 -17.80
C GLY A 404 -26.58 2.29 -17.61
N ILE A 405 -25.89 1.91 -16.53
CA ILE A 405 -24.56 2.43 -16.14
C ILE A 405 -23.38 1.80 -16.92
N ASN A 406 -23.64 0.81 -17.77
CA ASN A 406 -22.60 0.06 -18.49
C ASN A 406 -22.32 0.59 -19.91
N TRP A 407 -22.86 1.76 -20.26
CA TRP A 407 -22.75 2.31 -21.62
C TRP A 407 -21.31 2.53 -22.08
N LEU A 408 -20.40 2.89 -21.16
CA LEU A 408 -19.00 3.13 -21.49
C LEU A 408 -18.23 1.82 -21.68
N GLU A 409 -18.52 0.82 -20.85
CA GLU A 409 -17.94 -0.51 -20.95
C GLU A 409 -18.38 -1.20 -22.26
N ASP A 410 -19.68 -1.12 -22.62
CA ASP A 410 -20.19 -1.61 -23.92
C ASP A 410 -19.50 -0.92 -25.09
N ALA A 411 -19.36 0.41 -25.04
CA ALA A 411 -18.69 1.17 -26.08
C ALA A 411 -17.22 0.75 -26.24
N CYS A 412 -16.50 0.58 -25.13
CA CYS A 412 -15.11 0.11 -25.14
C CYS A 412 -14.99 -1.30 -25.71
N LEU A 413 -15.87 -2.23 -25.32
CA LEU A 413 -15.87 -3.60 -25.81
C LEU A 413 -16.18 -3.69 -27.32
N ARG A 414 -17.19 -2.95 -27.77
CA ARG A 414 -17.58 -2.91 -29.18
C ARG A 414 -16.53 -2.23 -30.04
N MET A 415 -15.89 -1.18 -29.53
CA MET A 415 -14.77 -0.54 -30.20
C MET A 415 -13.60 -1.51 -30.34
N ALA A 416 -13.24 -2.22 -29.26
CA ALA A 416 -12.17 -3.20 -29.30
C ALA A 416 -12.41 -4.28 -30.37
N LYS A 417 -13.65 -4.77 -30.48
CA LYS A 417 -14.07 -5.78 -31.45
C LYS A 417 -14.44 -5.23 -32.84
N LYS A 418 -14.20 -3.95 -33.14
CA LYS A 418 -14.50 -3.42 -34.49
C LYS A 418 -13.68 -4.18 -35.54
N GLY A 419 -14.36 -4.85 -36.47
CA GLY A 419 -13.75 -5.70 -37.50
C GLY A 419 -13.71 -7.20 -37.18
N HIS A 420 -14.13 -7.63 -35.98
CA HIS A 420 -14.32 -9.05 -35.67
C HIS A 420 -15.63 -9.52 -36.30
N LYS A 421 -15.69 -10.78 -36.77
CA LYS A 421 -16.94 -11.36 -37.26
C LYS A 421 -17.87 -11.57 -36.06
N THR A 422 -19.09 -11.02 -36.16
CA THR A 422 -20.17 -11.15 -35.17
C THR A 422 -20.66 -12.57 -35.04
#